data_AF-A0A0T6B1N0-F1
#
_entry.id   AF-A0A0T6B1N0-F1
#
_cell.length_a   1.000
_cell.length_b   1.000
_cell.length_c   1.000
_cell.angle_alpha   90.00
_cell.angle_beta   90.00
_cell.angle_gamma   90.00
#
_symmetry.space_group_name_H-M   'P 1'
#
loop_
_entity.id
_entity.type
_entity.pdbx_description
1 polymer ?
#
loop_
_entity_poly.entity_id
_entity_poly.type
_entity_poly.pdbx_seq_one_letter_code
_entity_poly.pdbx_strand_id
1 'polypeptide(L)'
;MTILTGPTGSGKTTFISEYSLDLAMQGVSTLWGSFEIRNARLARTMLQQFAGVLLDTNVERFDHWADKFEKLPLYFMTFHGQQAVKVVMETVEHATYVHDISHVIVDNVQFMMGLSEDPKHIDR
;
A
#
# COMPACT_ATOMS: atom_id res chain seq x y z
N MET A 1 -8.20 6.38 -12.26
CA MET A 1 -8.59 6.13 -10.86
C MET A 1 -9.43 4.87 -10.81
N THR A 2 -9.07 3.92 -9.95
CA THR A 2 -9.78 2.64 -9.78
C THR A 2 -10.22 2.53 -8.32
N ILE A 3 -11.46 2.10 -8.07
CA ILE A 3 -12.00 1.95 -6.71
C ILE A 3 -12.34 0.48 -6.49
N LEU A 4 -11.77 -0.10 -5.43
CA LEU A 4 -12.05 -1.46 -5.00
C LEU A 4 -12.87 -1.43 -3.70
N THR A 5 -14.08 -1.98 -3.73
CA THR A 5 -15.01 -1.97 -2.58
C THR A 5 -15.59 -3.35 -2.31
N GLY A 6 -16.02 -3.58 -1.07
CA GLY A 6 -16.48 -4.87 -0.58
C GLY A 6 -16.39 -4.96 0.94
N PRO A 7 -17.05 -5.96 1.56
CA PRO A 7 -17.09 -6.08 3.02
C PRO A 7 -15.69 -6.35 3.61
N THR A 8 -15.53 -6.10 4.91
CA THR A 8 -14.30 -6.45 5.63
C THR A 8 -14.03 -7.95 5.51
N GLY A 9 -12.77 -8.32 5.30
CA GLY A 9 -12.38 -9.72 5.11
C GLY A 9 -12.68 -10.31 3.72
N SER A 10 -13.22 -9.54 2.77
CA SER A 10 -13.49 -10.02 1.41
C SER A 10 -12.26 -10.18 0.52
N GLY A 11 -11.05 -9.98 1.05
CA GLY A 11 -9.79 -10.14 0.30
C GLY A 11 -9.35 -8.93 -0.54
N LYS A 12 -9.91 -7.73 -0.35
CA LYS A 12 -9.54 -6.53 -1.13
C LYS A 12 -8.05 -6.21 -1.09
N THR A 13 -7.49 -6.09 0.12
CA THR A 13 -6.06 -5.80 0.30
C THR A 13 -5.20 -6.91 -0.29
N THR A 14 -5.62 -8.17 -0.16
CA THR A 14 -4.92 -9.32 -0.76
C THR A 14 -4.92 -9.25 -2.28
N PHE A 15 -6.05 -8.88 -2.89
CA PHE A 15 -6.15 -8.73 -4.33
C PHE A 15 -5.30 -7.57 -4.85
N ILE A 16 -5.38 -6.40 -4.20
CA ILE A 16 -4.62 -5.24 -4.66
C ILE A 16 -3.11 -5.40 -4.37
N SER A 17 -2.73 -6.16 -3.35
CA SER A 17 -1.33 -6.56 -3.12
C SER A 17 -0.78 -7.44 -4.24
N GLU A 18 -1.54 -8.43 -4.70
CA GLU A 18 -1.18 -9.26 -5.87
C GLU A 18 -1.09 -8.43 -7.15
N TYR A 19 -2.11 -7.62 -7.46
CA TYR A 19 -2.09 -6.74 -8.62
C TYR A 19 -0.90 -5.76 -8.62
N SER A 20 -0.56 -5.22 -7.44
CA SER A 20 0.58 -4.31 -7.31
C SER A 20 1.92 -5.02 -7.54
N LEU A 21 2.01 -6.32 -7.26
CA LEU A 21 3.20 -7.12 -7.60
C LEU A 21 3.32 -7.29 -9.10
N ASP A 22 2.23 -7.58 -9.80
CA ASP A 22 2.24 -7.69 -11.26
C ASP A 22 2.74 -6.40 -11.92
N LEU A 23 2.28 -5.25 -11.43
CA LEU A 23 2.75 -3.93 -11.86
C LEU A 23 4.25 -3.73 -11.56
N ALA A 24 4.68 -4.01 -10.32
CA ALA A 24 6.07 -3.84 -9.92
C ALA A 24 7.02 -4.78 -10.70
N MET A 25 6.60 -6.01 -10.99
CA MET A 25 7.34 -6.96 -11.82
C MET A 25 7.49 -6.49 -13.27
N GLN A 26 6.56 -5.66 -13.76
CA GLN A 26 6.65 -5.00 -15.06
C GLN A 26 7.47 -3.71 -15.02
N GLY A 27 8.05 -3.36 -13.86
CA GLY A 27 8.86 -2.16 -13.66
C GLY A 27 8.06 -0.91 -13.28
N VAL A 28 6.77 -1.02 -13.00
CA VAL A 28 5.94 0.12 -12.57
C VAL A 28 6.21 0.44 -11.10
N SER A 29 6.83 1.58 -10.86
CA SER A 29 7.06 2.15 -9.53
C SER A 29 5.76 2.36 -8.79
N THR A 30 5.56 1.60 -7.72
CA THR A 30 4.30 1.53 -7.00
C THR A 30 4.46 1.94 -5.54
N LEU A 31 3.69 2.94 -5.12
CA LEU A 31 3.66 3.45 -3.74
C LEU A 31 2.41 2.95 -3.01
N TRP A 32 2.61 2.37 -1.83
CA TRP A 32 1.56 1.94 -0.93
C TRP A 32 1.38 2.90 0.25
N GLY A 33 0.18 3.47 0.37
CA GLY A 33 -0.35 4.03 1.60
C GLY A 33 -1.25 3.02 2.31
N SER A 34 -0.67 2.18 3.17
CA SER A 34 -1.43 1.19 3.96
C SER A 34 -1.76 1.73 5.35
N PHE A 35 -2.98 2.24 5.50
CA PHE A 35 -3.49 2.86 6.72
C PHE A 35 -4.16 1.85 7.66
N GLU A 36 -4.70 0.75 7.14
CA GLU A 36 -5.33 -0.29 7.94
C GLU A 36 -4.33 -1.36 8.43
N ILE A 37 -3.37 -1.74 7.57
CA ILE A 37 -2.42 -2.84 7.82
C ILE A 37 -0.99 -2.29 7.92
N ARG A 38 -0.21 -2.79 8.88
CA ARG A 38 1.21 -2.40 9.01
C ARG A 38 2.04 -2.91 7.84
N ASN A 39 3.00 -2.11 7.37
CA ASN A 39 3.90 -2.44 6.26
C ASN A 39 4.57 -3.80 6.39
N ALA A 40 5.06 -4.18 7.58
CA ALA A 40 5.68 -5.50 7.77
C ALA A 40 4.73 -6.67 7.47
N ARG A 41 3.45 -6.53 7.83
CA ARG A 41 2.42 -7.55 7.54
C ARG A 41 2.04 -7.56 6.07
N LEU A 42 1.91 -6.38 5.46
CA LEU A 42 1.64 -6.24 4.03
C LEU A 42 2.79 -6.83 3.20
N ALA A 43 4.04 -6.44 3.48
CA ALA A 43 5.22 -6.94 2.81
C ALA A 43 5.38 -8.47 2.96
N ARG A 44 5.06 -9.03 4.13
CA ARG A 44 5.02 -10.50 4.31
C ARG A 44 4.00 -11.15 3.37
N THR A 45 2.78 -10.62 3.29
CA THR A 45 1.75 -11.13 2.37
C THR A 45 2.21 -11.02 0.92
N MET A 46 2.79 -9.88 0.53
CA MET A 46 3.28 -9.66 -0.83
C MET A 46 4.44 -10.60 -1.18
N LEU A 47 5.40 -10.81 -0.28
CA LEU A 47 6.49 -11.76 -0.48
C LEU A 47 5.95 -13.20 -0.64
N GLN A 48 4.95 -13.56 0.17
CA GLN A 48 4.28 -14.85 0.09
C GLN A 48 3.53 -15.04 -1.25
N GLN A 49 2.90 -13.98 -1.77
CA GLN A 49 2.25 -13.98 -3.08
C GLN A 49 3.29 -14.08 -4.20
N PHE A 50 4.34 -13.27 -4.13
CA PHE A 50 5.43 -13.23 -5.10
C PHE A 50 6.16 -14.57 -5.24
N ALA A 51 6.38 -15.28 -4.14
CA ALA A 51 7.04 -16.58 -4.14
C ALA A 51 6.19 -17.70 -4.76
N GLY A 52 4.86 -17.55 -4.76
CA GLY A 52 3.91 -18.58 -5.25
C GLY A 52 3.91 -19.89 -4.44
N VAL A 53 4.69 -19.99 -3.35
CA VAL A 53 4.83 -21.17 -2.48
C VAL A 53 4.87 -20.75 -1.03
N LEU A 54 4.32 -21.56 -0.12
CA LEU A 54 4.32 -21.28 1.32
C LEU A 54 5.75 -21.20 1.88
N LEU A 55 6.22 -20.01 2.24
CA LEU A 55 7.59 -19.81 2.71
C LEU A 55 7.80 -20.35 4.13
N ASP A 56 6.75 -20.41 4.94
CA ASP A 56 6.80 -21.01 6.29
C ASP A 56 7.18 -22.51 6.24
N THR A 57 6.88 -23.20 5.14
CA THR A 57 7.25 -24.62 4.92
C THR A 57 8.41 -24.82 3.95
N ASN A 58 8.89 -23.75 3.31
CA ASN A 58 10.01 -23.75 2.35
C ASN A 58 11.03 -22.66 2.76
N VAL A 59 11.45 -22.70 4.02
CA VAL A 59 12.28 -21.66 4.66
C VAL A 59 13.62 -21.51 3.94
N GLU A 60 14.15 -22.60 3.38
CA GLU A 60 15.39 -22.60 2.58
C GLU A 60 15.31 -21.74 1.31
N ARG A 61 14.09 -21.43 0.85
CA ARG A 61 13.85 -20.56 -0.31
C ARG A 61 13.59 -19.10 0.08
N PHE A 62 13.50 -18.80 1.38
CA PHE A 62 13.16 -17.46 1.86
C PHE A 62 14.12 -16.41 1.33
N ASP A 63 15.43 -16.61 1.54
CA ASP A 63 16.47 -15.64 1.13
C ASP A 63 16.42 -15.42 -0.39
N HIS A 64 16.26 -16.48 -1.17
CA HIS A 64 16.14 -16.39 -2.63
C HIS A 64 14.99 -15.48 -3.09
N TRP A 65 13.83 -15.62 -2.46
CA TRP A 65 12.65 -14.82 -2.81
C TRP A 65 12.72 -13.42 -2.23
N ALA A 66 13.28 -13.25 -1.02
CA ALA A 66 13.50 -11.96 -0.41
C ALA A 66 14.46 -11.09 -1.25
N ASP A 67 15.58 -11.65 -1.70
CA ASP A 67 16.56 -10.96 -2.56
C ASP A 67 15.96 -10.51 -3.91
N LYS A 68 14.99 -11.25 -4.44
CA LYS A 68 14.27 -10.88 -5.66
C LYS A 68 13.19 -9.84 -5.38
N PHE A 69 12.47 -10.00 -4.27
CA PHE A 69 11.41 -9.09 -3.84
C PHE A 69 11.95 -7.69 -3.55
N GLU A 70 13.13 -7.58 -2.92
CA GLU A 70 13.80 -6.31 -2.64
C GLU A 70 14.11 -5.49 -3.89
N LYS A 71 14.25 -6.15 -5.05
CA LYS A 71 14.52 -5.49 -6.34
C LYS A 71 13.29 -4.90 -7.00
N LEU A 72 12.09 -5.22 -6.51
CA LEU A 72 10.86 -4.66 -7.06
C LEU A 72 10.75 -3.17 -6.72
N PRO A 73 10.26 -2.31 -7.62
CA PRO A 73 10.10 -0.88 -7.38
C PRO A 73 8.85 -0.61 -6.50
N LEU A 74 8.83 -1.20 -5.30
CA LEU A 74 7.78 -1.09 -4.30
C LEU A 74 8.20 -0.14 -3.18
N TYR A 75 7.36 0.86 -2.92
CA TYR A 75 7.59 1.87 -1.88
C TYR A 75 6.42 1.87 -0.92
N PHE A 76 6.69 2.17 0.35
CA PHE A 76 5.67 2.20 1.40
C PHE A 76 5.74 3.52 2.16
N MET A 77 4.59 4.17 2.33
CA MET A 77 4.46 5.26 3.28
C MET A 77 4.70 4.74 4.70
N THR A 78 5.37 5.52 5.55
CA THR A 78 5.75 5.08 6.91
C THR A 78 4.66 5.27 7.96
N PHE A 79 3.57 5.96 7.60
CA PHE A 79 2.45 6.24 8.49
C PHE A 79 1.33 5.19 8.36
N HIS A 80 0.69 4.89 9.48
CA HIS A 80 -0.47 4.02 9.59
C HIS A 80 -1.57 4.70 10.41
N GLY A 81 -2.79 4.18 10.37
CA GLY A 81 -3.93 4.78 11.07
C GLY A 81 -4.44 6.07 10.41
N GLN A 82 -5.18 6.89 11.15
CA GLN A 82 -5.79 8.09 10.58
C GLN A 82 -4.75 9.14 10.17
N GLN A 83 -4.90 9.68 8.96
CA GLN A 83 -4.04 10.73 8.41
C GLN A 83 -4.91 11.75 7.68
N ALA A 84 -4.54 13.03 7.69
CA ALA A 84 -5.25 14.01 6.88
C ALA A 84 -4.97 13.78 5.39
N VAL A 85 -6.00 13.89 4.54
CA VAL A 85 -5.85 13.77 3.07
C VAL A 85 -4.68 14.60 2.56
N LYS A 86 -4.54 15.84 3.06
CA LYS A 86 -3.45 16.76 2.68
C LYS A 86 -2.06 16.16 2.89
N VAL A 87 -1.81 15.53 4.04
CA VAL A 87 -0.51 14.90 4.36
C VAL A 87 -0.21 13.75 3.41
N VAL A 88 -1.23 12.96 3.07
CA VAL A 88 -1.09 11.86 2.11
C VAL A 88 -0.77 12.40 0.72
N MET A 89 -1.46 13.44 0.27
CA MET A 89 -1.21 14.06 -1.04
C MET A 89 0.20 14.65 -1.14
N GLU A 90 0.65 15.37 -0.11
CA GLU A 90 2.03 15.90 -0.04
C GLU A 90 3.08 14.78 -0.10
N THR A 91 2.81 13.65 0.56
CA THR A 91 3.69 12.47 0.50
C THR A 91 3.72 11.84 -0.90
N VAL A 92 2.57 11.75 -1.57
CA VAL A 92 2.47 11.24 -2.95
C VAL A 92 3.26 12.14 -3.89
N GLU A 93 3.11 13.46 -3.79
CA GLU A 93 3.85 14.43 -4.62
C GLU A 93 5.35 14.29 -4.42
N HIS A 94 5.81 14.22 -3.17
CA HIS A 94 7.22 14.05 -2.86
C HIS A 94 7.77 12.72 -3.39
N ALA A 95 7.06 11.61 -3.16
CA ALA A 95 7.48 10.30 -3.64
C ALA A 95 7.51 10.24 -5.18
N THR A 96 6.53 10.84 -5.85
CA THR A 96 6.50 10.95 -7.31
C THR A 96 7.73 11.70 -7.83
N TYR A 97 8.10 12.80 -7.17
CA TYR A 97 9.27 13.59 -7.54
C TYR A 97 10.60 12.82 -7.32
N VAL A 98 10.75 12.10 -6.21
CA VAL A 98 12.02 11.45 -5.84
C VAL A 98 12.20 10.06 -6.46
N HIS A 99 11.12 9.29 -6.54
CA HIS A 99 11.13 7.86 -6.90
C HIS A 99 10.41 7.56 -8.22
N ASP A 100 9.99 8.60 -8.96
CA ASP A 100 9.27 8.47 -10.23
C ASP A 100 8.03 7.57 -10.12
N ILE A 101 7.27 7.70 -9.02
CA ILE A 101 6.10 6.86 -8.73
C ILE A 101 5.06 7.01 -9.84
N SER A 102 4.71 5.89 -10.45
CA SER A 102 3.72 5.81 -11.54
C SER A 102 2.37 5.28 -11.09
N HIS A 103 2.33 4.53 -9.98
CA HIS A 103 1.11 3.96 -9.43
C HIS A 103 1.04 4.16 -7.91
N VAL A 104 -0.12 4.59 -7.41
CA VAL A 104 -0.36 4.83 -5.99
C VAL A 104 -1.56 4.01 -5.53
N ILE A 105 -1.38 3.25 -4.45
CA ILE A 105 -2.42 2.50 -3.78
C ILE A 105 -2.69 3.14 -2.43
N VAL A 106 -3.97 3.40 -2.16
CA VAL A 106 -4.46 3.93 -0.90
C VAL A 106 -5.39 2.89 -0.29
N ASP A 107 -4.95 2.26 0.79
CA ASP A 107 -5.69 1.20 1.49
C ASP A 107 -5.69 1.48 3.01
N ASN A 108 -6.72 2.06 3.62
CA ASN A 108 -8.10 2.19 3.17
C ASN A 108 -8.58 3.63 3.37
N VAL A 109 -9.31 4.18 2.41
CA VAL A 109 -9.53 5.64 2.26
C VAL A 109 -10.26 6.25 3.48
N GLN A 110 -11.05 5.50 4.24
CA GLN A 110 -11.72 6.00 5.45
C GLN A 110 -10.75 6.50 6.53
N PHE A 111 -9.51 6.00 6.54
CA PHE A 111 -8.50 6.51 7.45
C PHE A 111 -7.99 7.90 7.03
N MET A 112 -8.23 8.30 5.77
CA MET A 112 -7.85 9.60 5.25
C MET A 112 -8.94 10.66 5.39
N MET A 113 -10.20 10.21 5.35
CA MET A 113 -11.38 11.07 5.32
C MET A 113 -11.79 11.56 6.71
N GLY A 114 -10.83 11.81 7.62
CA GLY A 114 -11.09 12.30 8.98
C GLY A 114 -12.29 13.25 8.95
N LEU A 115 -13.41 12.81 9.56
CA LEU A 115 -14.72 13.44 9.44
C LEU A 115 -14.55 14.95 9.53
N SER A 116 -14.66 15.64 8.40
CA SER A 116 -14.64 17.09 8.39
C SER A 116 -15.98 17.55 8.95
N GLU A 117 -16.07 17.63 10.28
CA GLU A 117 -16.66 18.83 10.87
C GLU A 117 -15.73 19.98 10.48
N ASP A 118 -16.04 20.62 9.36
CA ASP A 118 -15.78 22.05 9.25
C ASP A 118 -16.81 22.71 10.19
N PRO A 119 -16.43 23.34 11.32
CA PRO A 119 -17.34 24.28 11.98
C PRO A 119 -17.36 25.54 11.10
N LYS A 120 -18.08 25.47 9.98
CA LYS A 120 -18.47 26.66 9.22
C LYS A 120 -19.51 27.40 10.03
N HIS A 121 -19.12 28.59 10.49
CA HIS A 121 -19.97 29.67 10.98
C HIS A 121 -20.98 29.30 12.07
N ILE A 122 -20.54 29.37 13.34
CA ILE A 122 -21.39 29.99 14.36
C ILE A 122 -21.07 31.48 14.28
N ASP A 123 -21.81 32.18 13.44
CA ASP A 123 -21.81 33.64 13.42
C ASP A 123 -22.23 34.17 14.81
N ARG A 124 -21.63 35.33 15.11
CA ARG A 124 -21.74 36.14 16.32
C ARG A 124 -23.17 36.38 16.81
#